data_AF-A0A383CDG3-F1
#
_entry.id   AF-A0A383CDG3-F1
#
_cell.length_a   1.000
_cell.length_b   1.000
_cell.length_c   1.000
_cell.angle_alpha   90.00
_cell.angle_beta   90.00
_cell.angle_gamma   90.00
#
_symmetry.space_group_name_H-M   'P 1'
#
loop_
_entity.id
_entity.type
_entity.pdbx_description
1 polymer ?
#
loop_
_entity_poly.entity_id
_entity_poly.type
_entity_poly.pdbx_seq_one_letter_code
_entity_poly.pdbx_strand_id
1 'polypeptide(L)'
;MTFADVLDQEMKPEQNQVLRNAAMTGSDAGVVMNVNPYANQTQRIKEKRGEIPPEDLSKKEAVQWGLIHERNVAKQFAERMGLKIQMVSRTVTSKEWPIAHGHIDAKIIG
;
A
#
# COMPACT_ATOMS: atom_id res chain seq x y z
N MET A 1 -13.11 17.23 -6.62
CA MET A 1 -12.66 15.89 -7.03
C MET A 1 -13.51 14.87 -6.30
N THR A 2 -14.27 14.09 -7.06
CA THR A 2 -15.03 12.95 -6.57
C THR A 2 -14.09 11.76 -6.37
N PHE A 3 -14.51 10.76 -5.57
CA PHE A 3 -13.75 9.53 -5.37
C PHE A 3 -13.49 8.77 -6.68
N ALA A 4 -14.35 8.97 -7.69
CA ALA A 4 -14.20 8.43 -9.03
C ALA A 4 -13.06 9.11 -9.81
N ASP A 5 -12.90 10.44 -9.68
CA ASP A 5 -11.84 11.21 -10.37
C ASP A 5 -10.43 10.81 -9.90
N VAL A 6 -10.32 10.27 -8.69
CA VAL A 6 -9.06 9.83 -8.07
C VAL A 6 -8.63 8.44 -8.56
N LEU A 7 -9.57 7.63 -9.07
CA LEU A 7 -9.28 6.30 -9.63
C LEU A 7 -8.77 6.35 -11.07
N ASP A 8 -8.95 7.49 -11.76
CA ASP A 8 -8.66 7.68 -13.19
C ASP A 8 -7.22 8.17 -13.48
N GLN A 9 -6.37 8.26 -12.45
CA GLN A 9 -4.94 8.55 -12.62
C GLN A 9 -4.16 7.24 -12.89
N GLU A 10 -3.23 7.26 -13.85
CA GLU A 10 -2.26 6.18 -14.16
C GLU A 10 -1.25 5.93 -13.01
N MET A 11 -1.70 5.88 -11.76
CA MET A 11 -0.88 5.58 -10.59
C MET A 11 -1.35 4.29 -9.95
N LYS A 12 -0.41 3.48 -9.45
CA LYS A 12 -0.80 2.31 -8.67
C LYS A 12 -1.61 2.76 -7.44
N PRO A 13 -2.64 2.03 -7.01
CA PRO A 13 -3.47 2.43 -5.87
C PRO A 13 -2.67 2.61 -4.56
N GLU A 14 -1.58 1.86 -4.37
CA GLU A 14 -0.65 2.03 -3.24
C GLU A 14 0.14 3.36 -3.26
N GLN A 15 0.20 4.04 -4.41
CA GLN A 15 0.83 5.35 -4.56
C GLN A 15 -0.20 6.48 -4.37
N ASN A 16 -1.49 6.15 -4.40
CA ASN A 16 -2.55 7.13 -4.24
C ASN A 16 -2.76 7.48 -2.75
N GLN A 17 -2.28 8.66 -2.37
CA GLN A 17 -2.38 9.14 -0.99
C GLN A 17 -3.82 9.31 -0.52
N VAL A 18 -4.76 9.64 -1.41
CA VAL A 18 -6.18 9.81 -1.05
C VAL A 18 -6.78 8.46 -0.62
N LEU A 19 -6.56 7.42 -1.41
CA LEU A 19 -7.01 6.06 -1.07
C LEU A 19 -6.32 5.54 0.20
N ARG A 20 -5.04 5.84 0.37
CA ARG A 20 -4.28 5.47 1.57
C ARG A 20 -4.71 6.21 2.81
N ASN A 21 -5.16 7.46 2.72
CA ASN A 21 -5.60 8.22 3.89
C ASN A 21 -7.04 7.88 4.30
N ALA A 22 -7.86 7.44 3.35
CA ALA A 22 -9.26 7.07 3.61
C ALA A 22 -9.45 5.81 4.47
N ALA A 23 -8.41 4.96 4.59
CA ALA A 23 -8.50 3.67 5.29
C ALA A 23 -7.20 3.31 6.01
N MET A 24 -7.28 2.37 6.94
CA MET A 24 -6.14 1.74 7.60
C MET A 24 -5.47 0.73 6.68
N THR A 25 -4.18 0.90 6.46
CA THR A 25 -3.37 0.04 5.61
C THR A 25 -2.48 -0.90 6.41
N GLY A 26 -1.88 -1.90 5.76
CA GLY A 26 -0.93 -2.82 6.42
C GLY A 26 0.24 -2.09 7.11
N SER A 27 0.74 -0.99 6.55
CA SER A 27 1.77 -0.17 7.19
C SER A 27 1.27 0.55 8.45
N ASP A 28 -0.02 0.87 8.51
CA ASP A 28 -0.64 1.54 9.66
C ASP A 28 -0.83 0.57 10.82
N ALA A 29 -1.07 -0.72 10.54
CA ALA A 29 -1.19 -1.76 11.56
C ALA A 29 0.06 -1.83 12.45
N GLY A 30 1.27 -1.79 11.86
CA GLY A 30 2.52 -1.79 12.62
C GLY A 30 2.70 -0.54 13.50
N VAL A 31 2.18 0.61 13.07
CA VAL A 31 2.21 1.85 13.85
C VAL A 31 1.23 1.78 15.02
N VAL A 32 0.00 1.31 14.78
CA VAL A 32 -1.01 1.13 15.83
C VAL A 32 -0.53 0.14 16.89
N MET A 33 0.12 -0.94 16.48
CA MET A 33 0.70 -1.93 17.41
C MET A 33 1.99 -1.47 18.09
N ASN A 34 2.49 -0.27 17.78
CA ASN A 34 3.73 0.30 18.33
C ASN A 34 4.97 -0.57 18.08
N VAL A 35 5.01 -1.25 16.93
CA VAL A 35 6.15 -2.09 16.49
C VAL A 35 6.89 -1.49 15.29
N ASN A 36 6.52 -0.29 14.87
CA ASN A 36 7.12 0.41 13.73
C ASN A 36 8.15 1.44 14.23
N PRO A 37 9.45 1.30 13.90
CA PRO A 37 10.48 2.26 14.32
C PRO A 37 10.47 3.57 13.52
N TYR A 38 9.74 3.64 12.40
CA TYR A 38 9.76 4.76 11.45
C TYR A 38 8.63 5.75 11.66
N ALA A 39 7.54 5.37 12.36
CA ALA A 39 6.38 6.22 12.53
C ALA A 39 5.70 5.97 13.88
N ASN A 40 5.19 7.04 14.50
CA ASN A 40 4.47 6.98 15.77
C ASN A 40 2.94 7.12 15.58
N GLN A 41 2.17 6.66 16.57
CA GLN A 41 0.70 6.66 16.52
C GLN A 41 0.10 8.07 16.35
N THR A 42 0.62 9.05 17.09
CA THR A 42 0.13 10.43 17.07
C THR A 42 0.30 11.07 15.70
N GLN A 43 1.46 10.90 15.08
CA GLN A 43 1.77 11.36 13.72
C GLN A 43 0.80 10.71 12.74
N ARG A 44 0.61 9.38 12.82
CA ARG A 44 -0.29 8.69 11.91
C ARG A 44 -1.73 9.17 12.02
N ILE A 45 -2.23 9.43 13.23
CA ILE A 45 -3.57 9.99 13.44
C ILE A 45 -3.69 11.38 12.81
N LYS A 46 -2.69 12.24 13.01
CA LYS A 46 -2.67 13.60 12.43
C LYS A 46 -2.66 13.56 10.90
N GLU A 47 -1.89 12.64 10.29
CA GLU A 47 -1.88 12.42 8.84
C GLU A 47 -3.26 12.00 8.32
N LYS A 48 -3.91 11.04 8.99
CA LYS A 48 -5.25 10.55 8.60
C LYS A 48 -6.34 11.61 8.76
N ARG A 49 -6.20 12.51 9.74
CA ARG A 49 -7.10 13.66 9.93
C ARG A 49 -6.81 14.82 8.97
N GLY A 50 -5.73 14.76 8.20
CA GLY A 50 -5.29 15.83 7.30
C GLY A 50 -4.68 17.04 8.01
N GLU A 51 -4.32 16.90 9.29
CA GLU A 51 -3.69 17.97 10.08
C GLU A 51 -2.23 18.19 9.68
N ILE A 52 -1.56 17.12 9.21
CA ILE A 52 -0.21 17.18 8.67
C ILE A 52 -0.17 16.47 7.31
N PRO A 53 0.60 16.98 6.33
CA PRO A 53 0.78 16.28 5.07
C PRO A 53 1.58 14.99 5.30
N PRO A 54 1.26 13.89 4.58
CA PRO A 54 2.07 12.69 4.62
C PRO A 54 3.48 12.97 4.08
N GLU A 55 4.47 12.26 4.61
CA GLU A 55 5.86 12.37 4.14
C GLU A 55 5.94 12.01 2.64
N ASP A 56 6.59 12.87 1.84
CA ASP A 56 6.87 12.56 0.44
C ASP A 56 8.02 11.56 0.35
N LEU A 57 7.68 10.31 0.04
CA LEU A 57 8.64 9.22 -0.10
C LEU A 57 9.07 8.99 -1.56
N SER A 58 8.58 9.79 -2.52
CA SER A 58 8.83 9.58 -3.96
C SER A 58 10.32 9.68 -4.34
N LYS A 59 11.08 10.46 -3.57
CA LYS A 59 12.52 10.67 -3.77
C LYS A 59 13.39 9.68 -3.00
N LYS A 60 12.82 8.81 -2.16
CA LYS A 60 13.59 7.80 -1.43
C LYS A 60 13.95 6.66 -2.38
N GLU A 61 15.24 6.42 -2.55
CA GLU A 61 15.75 5.35 -3.43
C GLU A 61 15.16 3.97 -3.09
N ALA A 62 14.98 3.68 -1.80
CA ALA A 62 14.37 2.43 -1.36
C ALA A 62 12.96 2.21 -1.94
N VAL A 63 12.15 3.28 -2.09
CA VAL A 63 10.82 3.21 -2.69
C VAL A 63 10.93 3.02 -4.21
N GLN A 64 11.84 3.73 -4.86
CA GLN A 64 12.07 3.63 -6.31
C GLN A 64 12.54 2.22 -6.70
N TRP A 65 13.55 1.69 -6.01
CA TRP A 65 14.04 0.33 -6.22
C TRP A 65 13.01 -0.72 -5.86
N GLY A 66 12.21 -0.50 -4.81
CA GLY A 66 11.08 -1.36 -4.46
C GLY A 66 10.11 -1.54 -5.63
N LEU A 67 9.65 -0.43 -6.21
CA LEU A 67 8.72 -0.44 -7.35
C LEU A 67 9.31 -1.12 -8.60
N ILE A 68 10.59 -0.89 -8.89
CA ILE A 68 11.30 -1.50 -10.03
C ILE A 68 11.44 -3.02 -9.84
N HIS A 69 11.76 -3.46 -8.62
CA HIS A 69 12.09 -4.87 -8.36
C HIS A 69 10.90 -5.75 -8.01
N GLU A 70 9.78 -5.18 -7.56
CA GLU A 70 8.58 -5.91 -7.10
C GLU A 70 8.18 -7.03 -8.07
N ARG A 71 8.03 -6.71 -9.36
CA ARG A 71 7.64 -7.68 -10.39
C ARG A 71 8.68 -8.77 -10.62
N ASN A 72 9.96 -8.42 -10.59
CA ASN A 72 11.06 -9.35 -10.83
C ASN A 72 11.18 -10.34 -9.67
N VAL A 73 11.06 -9.85 -8.43
CA VAL A 73 11.06 -10.67 -7.21
C VAL A 73 9.86 -11.61 -7.21
N ALA A 74 8.67 -11.11 -7.53
CA ALA A 74 7.45 -11.93 -7.60
C ALA A 74 7.59 -13.06 -8.63
N LYS A 75 8.11 -12.76 -9.83
CA LYS A 75 8.35 -13.77 -10.87
C LYS A 75 9.36 -14.83 -10.41
N GLN A 76 10.48 -14.41 -9.81
CA GLN A 76 11.49 -15.34 -9.30
C GLN A 76 10.93 -16.23 -8.19
N PHE A 77 10.11 -15.68 -7.29
CA PHE A 77 9.40 -16.44 -6.26
C PHE A 77 8.48 -17.51 -6.87
N ALA A 78 7.68 -17.13 -7.85
CA ALA A 78 6.76 -18.05 -8.53
C ALA A 78 7.49 -19.22 -9.20
N GLU A 79 8.59 -18.92 -9.92
CA GLU A 79 9.43 -19.93 -10.58
C GLU A 79 10.06 -20.90 -9.58
N ARG A 80 10.63 -20.39 -8.48
CA ARG A 80 11.28 -21.22 -7.45
C ARG A 80 10.30 -22.13 -6.72
N MET A 81 9.09 -21.64 -6.48
CA MET A 81 8.06 -22.39 -5.74
C MET A 81 7.19 -23.26 -6.65
N GLY A 82 7.35 -23.17 -7.98
CA GLY A 82 6.49 -23.87 -8.93
C GLY A 82 5.03 -23.41 -8.88
N LEU A 83 4.78 -22.18 -8.43
CA LEU A 83 3.44 -21.62 -8.25
C LEU A 83 3.09 -20.69 -9.40
N LYS A 84 1.79 -20.57 -9.72
CA LYS A 84 1.30 -19.51 -10.59
C LYS A 84 0.87 -18.34 -9.72
N ILE A 85 1.27 -17.13 -10.11
CA ILE A 85 0.89 -15.90 -9.42
C ILE A 85 0.26 -14.91 -10.40
N GLN A 86 -0.57 -14.02 -9.87
CA GLN A 86 -1.12 -12.88 -10.58
C GLN A 86 -0.74 -11.61 -9.81
N MET A 87 -0.05 -10.68 -10.48
CA MET A 87 0.21 -9.35 -9.93
C MET A 87 -1.10 -8.63 -9.65
N VAL A 88 -1.18 -7.90 -8.55
CA VAL A 88 -2.38 -7.21 -8.12
C VAL A 88 -2.10 -5.71 -8.04
N SER A 89 -2.75 -4.95 -8.92
CA SER A 89 -2.64 -3.49 -8.97
C SER A 89 -3.93 -2.82 -8.47
N ARG A 90 -4.62 -3.44 -7.49
CA ARG A 90 -5.88 -2.95 -6.93
C ARG A 90 -5.85 -2.97 -5.41
N THR A 91 -6.54 -2.02 -4.80
CA THR A 91 -6.83 -2.05 -3.37
C THR A 91 -7.80 -3.19 -3.06
N VAL A 92 -7.47 -3.99 -2.05
CA VAL A 92 -8.35 -5.03 -1.51
C VAL A 92 -8.93 -4.52 -0.19
N THR A 93 -10.25 -4.43 -0.09
CA THR A 93 -10.93 -3.97 1.12
C THR A 93 -11.46 -5.16 1.92
N SER A 94 -11.32 -5.12 3.24
CA SER A 94 -11.92 -6.15 4.10
C SER A 94 -13.44 -6.06 4.07
N LYS A 95 -14.10 -7.22 3.97
CA LYS A 95 -15.57 -7.31 4.00
C LYS A 95 -16.14 -7.02 5.39
N GLU A 96 -15.42 -7.42 6.43
CA GLU A 96 -15.84 -7.29 7.83
C GLU A 96 -15.48 -5.90 8.38
N TRP A 97 -14.35 -5.35 7.92
CA TRP A 97 -13.82 -4.07 8.38
C TRP A 97 -13.60 -3.13 7.19
N PRO A 98 -14.62 -2.38 6.73
CA PRO A 98 -14.53 -1.53 5.55
C PRO A 98 -13.45 -0.44 5.62
N ILE A 99 -13.03 -0.08 6.84
CA ILE A 99 -11.92 0.83 7.10
C ILE A 99 -10.54 0.19 6.87
N ALA A 100 -10.45 -1.09 6.57
CA ALA A 100 -9.18 -1.80 6.39
C ALA A 100 -8.93 -2.08 4.89
N HIS A 101 -7.78 -1.64 4.40
CA HIS A 101 -7.35 -1.79 3.02
C HIS A 101 -5.99 -2.49 2.94
N GLY A 102 -5.90 -3.47 2.05
CA GLY A 102 -4.69 -4.18 1.70
C GLY A 102 -4.23 -3.82 0.29
N HIS A 103 -2.95 -3.58 0.12
CA HIS A 103 -2.28 -3.52 -1.17
C HIS A 103 -1.34 -4.73 -1.18
N ILE A 104 -1.74 -5.78 -1.89
CA ILE A 104 -0.95 -7.01 -2.01
C ILE A 104 -0.18 -6.95 -3.33
N ASP A 105 1.08 -7.38 -3.34
CA ASP A 105 1.91 -7.31 -4.55
C ASP A 105 1.44 -8.34 -5.59
N ALA A 106 1.22 -9.58 -5.15
CA ALA A 106 0.74 -10.67 -5.97
C ALA A 106 -0.15 -11.62 -5.18
N LYS A 107 -1.08 -12.28 -5.87
CA LYS A 107 -1.85 -13.40 -5.33
C LYS A 107 -1.44 -14.69 -6.04
N ILE A 108 -1.41 -15.79 -5.29
CA ILE A 108 -1.26 -17.12 -5.88
C ILE A 108 -2.57 -17.49 -6.57
N ILE A 109 -2.48 -18.11 -7.75
CA ILE A 109 -3.60 -18.60 -8.54
C ILE A 109 -3.36 -20.08 -8.87
N GLY A 110 -4.40 -20.90 -8.82
CA GLY A 110 -4.28 -22.35 -9.00
C GLY A 110 -5.17 -23.09 -8.03
#